data_AF-A0A925TT96-F1
#
_entry.id   AF-A0A925TT96-F1
#
_cell.length_a   1.000
_cell.length_b   1.000
_cell.length_c   1.000
_cell.angle_alpha   90.00
_cell.angle_beta   90.00
_cell.angle_gamma   90.00
#
_symmetry.space_group_name_H-M   'P 1'
#
loop_
_entity.id
_entity.type
_entity.pdbx_description
1 polymer ?
#
loop_
_entity_poly.entity_id
_entity_poly.type
_entity_poly.pdbx_seq_one_letter_code
_entity_poly.pdbx_strand_id
1 'polypeptide(L)'
;MKKANFFTVFASKVARMTGHPAAFALALLVLLVWAASGPIFKFSDTWQLVINTGTTIITFLMVFIIQNSQNRDTQAMQIKLDELIRASAGAHDALLNLEELSEKELDALRKRYVKLGSKARKDLLEGLMDTSTSDLDPE
;
A
#
# COMPACT_ATOMS: atom_id res chain seq x y z
N MET A 1 -27.20 -10.79 -2.26
CA MET A 1 -25.76 -10.73 -1.92
C MET A 1 -25.56 -9.63 -0.86
N LYS A 2 -25.25 -9.97 0.41
CA LYS A 2 -25.28 -8.98 1.53
C LYS A 2 -24.20 -9.20 2.62
N LYS A 3 -23.15 -9.99 2.37
CA LYS A 3 -22.10 -10.30 3.37
C LYS A 3 -20.78 -9.54 3.19
N ALA A 4 -20.54 -8.90 2.06
CA ALA A 4 -19.31 -8.14 1.78
C ALA A 4 -19.21 -6.81 2.56
N ASN A 5 -20.30 -6.32 3.18
CA ASN A 5 -20.29 -4.97 3.77
C ASN A 5 -19.79 -4.94 5.24
N PHE A 6 -20.02 -6.00 6.01
CA PHE A 6 -19.70 -5.97 7.45
C PHE A 6 -18.19 -6.08 7.72
N PHE A 7 -17.53 -7.09 7.15
CA PHE A 7 -16.09 -7.28 7.36
C PHE A 7 -15.29 -6.09 6.83
N THR A 8 -15.65 -5.58 5.66
CA THR A 8 -14.99 -4.41 5.08
C THR A 8 -15.16 -3.16 5.92
N VAL A 9 -16.36 -2.87 6.44
CA VAL A 9 -16.59 -1.73 7.35
C VAL A 9 -15.82 -1.91 8.66
N PHE A 10 -15.82 -3.11 9.23
CA PHE A 10 -15.07 -3.44 10.44
C PHE A 10 -13.56 -3.25 10.22
N ALA A 11 -12.98 -3.86 9.19
CA ALA A 11 -11.56 -3.80 8.89
C ALA A 11 -11.10 -2.36 8.63
N SER A 12 -11.86 -1.57 7.87
CA SER A 12 -11.55 -0.15 7.66
C SER A 12 -11.58 0.66 8.95
N LYS A 13 -12.55 0.39 9.84
CA LYS A 13 -12.65 1.08 11.13
C LYS A 13 -11.48 0.72 12.04
N VAL A 14 -11.13 -0.57 12.13
CA VAL A 14 -9.98 -1.03 12.91
C VAL A 14 -8.69 -0.43 12.35
N ALA A 15 -8.43 -0.53 11.05
CA ALA A 15 -7.24 0.03 10.41
C ALA A 15 -7.08 1.54 10.70
N ARG A 16 -8.18 2.30 10.60
CA ARG A 16 -8.18 3.74 10.93
C ARG A 16 -7.89 3.99 12.40
N MET A 17 -8.48 3.21 13.30
CA MET A 17 -8.26 3.34 14.75
C MET A 17 -6.83 2.99 15.13
N THR A 18 -6.29 1.88 14.64
CA THR A 18 -4.91 1.43 14.94
C THR A 18 -3.85 2.34 14.34
N GLY A 19 -4.17 3.09 13.27
CA GLY A 19 -3.26 4.09 12.68
C GLY A 19 -3.20 5.44 13.42
N HIS A 20 -4.05 5.68 14.43
CA HIS A 20 -4.03 6.94 15.18
C HIS A 20 -2.91 6.95 16.25
N PRO A 21 -2.22 8.09 16.47
CA PRO A 21 -1.22 8.23 17.53
C PRO A 21 -1.73 7.87 18.93
N ALA A 22 -3.01 8.14 19.22
CA ALA A 22 -3.66 7.78 20.48
C ALA A 22 -3.75 6.25 20.69
N ALA A 23 -3.93 5.47 19.62
CA ALA A 23 -3.95 4.01 19.71
C ALA A 23 -2.55 3.44 20.02
N PHE A 24 -1.50 4.05 19.47
CA PHE A 24 -0.12 3.71 19.82
C PHE A 24 0.17 4.02 21.31
N ALA A 25 -0.23 5.20 21.79
CA ALA A 25 -0.06 5.57 23.19
C ALA A 25 -0.80 4.60 24.14
N LEU A 26 -2.03 4.20 23.78
CA LEU A 26 -2.79 3.20 24.52
C LEU A 26 -2.10 1.83 24.52
N ALA A 27 -1.61 1.37 23.36
CA ALA A 27 -0.87 0.11 23.25
C ALA A 27 0.40 0.12 24.11
N LEU A 28 1.13 1.23 24.11
CA LEU A 28 2.31 1.41 24.95
C LEU A 28 1.95 1.37 26.44
N LEU A 29 0.86 2.02 26.85
CA LEU A 29 0.37 1.96 28.22
C LEU A 29 0.03 0.52 28.64
N VAL A 30 -0.63 -0.24 27.77
CA VAL A 30 -0.93 -1.67 28.02
C VAL A 30 0.36 -2.47 28.21
N LEU A 31 1.38 -2.25 27.38
CA LEU A 31 2.69 -2.90 27.53
C LEU A 31 3.38 -2.53 28.85
N LEU A 32 3.30 -1.26 29.26
CA LEU A 32 3.88 -0.79 30.54
C LEU A 32 3.16 -1.42 31.74
N VAL A 33 1.82 -1.47 31.72
CA VAL A 33 1.02 -2.13 32.78
C VAL A 33 1.36 -3.63 32.84
N TRP A 34 1.47 -4.29 31.69
CA TRP A 34 1.86 -5.69 31.65
C TRP A 34 3.27 -5.89 32.22
N ALA A 35 4.26 -5.07 31.83
CA ALA A 35 5.61 -5.12 32.36
C ALA A 35 5.63 -4.90 33.89
N ALA A 36 4.88 -3.93 34.39
CA ALA A 36 4.74 -3.64 35.82
C ALA A 36 4.08 -4.77 36.61
N SER A 37 3.27 -5.63 35.96
CA SER A 37 2.71 -6.84 36.58
C SER A 37 3.74 -7.96 36.73
N GLY A 38 4.84 -7.92 35.97
CA GLY A 38 5.90 -8.94 35.96
C GLY A 38 6.44 -9.33 37.34
N PRO A 39 6.82 -8.38 38.23
CA PRO A 39 7.29 -8.68 39.58
C PRO A 39 6.27 -9.44 40.45
N ILE A 40 4.97 -9.15 40.29
CA ILE A 40 3.89 -9.84 41.02
C ILE A 40 3.84 -11.31 40.61
N PHE A 41 4.02 -11.59 39.32
CA PHE A 41 4.03 -12.93 38.75
C PHE A 41 5.43 -13.57 38.68
N LYS A 42 6.44 -12.97 39.32
CA LYS A 42 7.84 -13.41 39.32
C LYS A 42 8.41 -13.66 37.92
N PHE A 43 7.93 -12.91 36.91
CA PHE A 43 8.29 -13.09 35.51
C PHE A 43 8.13 -14.54 35.01
N SER A 44 7.09 -15.22 35.48
CA SER A 44 6.83 -16.64 35.16
C SER A 44 6.64 -16.94 33.67
N ASP A 45 6.82 -18.20 33.29
CA ASP A 45 6.59 -18.67 31.92
C ASP A 45 5.15 -18.41 31.47
N THR A 46 4.16 -18.56 32.36
CA THR A 46 2.75 -18.25 32.05
C THR A 46 2.55 -16.76 31.77
N TRP A 47 3.22 -15.88 32.52
CA TRP A 47 3.15 -14.43 32.30
C TRP A 47 3.72 -14.03 30.93
N GLN A 48 4.84 -14.62 30.53
CA GLN A 48 5.43 -14.43 29.20
C GLN A 48 4.60 -15.07 28.08
N LEU A 49 4.05 -16.26 28.32
CA LEU A 49 3.24 -16.98 27.35
C LEU A 49 1.99 -16.17 26.96
N VAL A 50 1.31 -15.56 27.93
CA VAL A 50 0.09 -14.78 27.67
C VAL A 50 0.35 -13.63 26.69
N ILE A 51 1.42 -12.86 26.87
CA ILE A 51 1.70 -11.74 25.94
C ILE A 51 2.17 -12.24 24.57
N ASN A 52 2.99 -13.29 24.53
CA ASN A 52 3.54 -13.83 23.30
C ASN A 52 2.44 -14.45 22.45
N THR A 53 1.60 -15.30 23.06
CA THR A 53 0.46 -15.92 22.38
C THR A 53 -0.58 -14.88 21.97
N GLY A 54 -0.92 -13.94 22.85
CA GLY A 54 -1.89 -12.89 22.55
C GLY A 54 -1.45 -11.99 21.39
N THR A 55 -0.21 -11.50 21.43
CA THR A 55 0.34 -10.63 20.37
C THR A 55 0.45 -11.38 19.05
N THR A 56 0.80 -12.66 19.06
CA THR A 56 0.86 -13.49 17.84
C THR A 56 -0.51 -13.61 17.18
N ILE A 57 -1.56 -13.93 17.95
CA ILE A 57 -2.93 -14.02 17.44
C ILE A 57 -3.38 -12.66 16.88
N ILE A 58 -3.17 -11.57 17.63
CA ILE A 58 -3.51 -10.21 17.18
C ILE A 58 -2.79 -9.88 15.88
N THR A 59 -1.48 -10.14 15.81
CA THR A 59 -0.69 -9.87 14.60
C THR A 59 -1.19 -10.68 13.40
N PHE A 60 -1.50 -11.96 13.59
CA PHE A 60 -2.04 -12.80 12.53
C PHE A 60 -3.37 -12.25 11.99
N LEU A 61 -4.29 -11.87 12.88
CA LEU A 61 -5.55 -11.23 12.49
C LEU A 61 -5.32 -9.87 11.83
N MET A 62 -4.35 -9.10 12.31
CA MET A 62 -4.02 -7.78 11.79
C MET A 62 -3.55 -7.84 10.33
N VAL A 63 -2.81 -8.89 9.94
CA VAL A 63 -2.43 -9.09 8.53
C VAL A 63 -3.66 -9.12 7.62
N PHE A 64 -4.70 -9.87 7.96
CA PHE A 64 -5.93 -9.90 7.16
C PHE A 64 -6.68 -8.56 7.16
N ILE A 65 -6.72 -7.87 8.30
CA ILE A 65 -7.35 -6.54 8.40
C ILE A 65 -6.62 -5.53 7.51
N ILE A 66 -5.29 -5.50 7.61
CA ILE A 66 -4.42 -4.63 6.80
C ILE A 66 -4.59 -4.97 5.33
N GLN A 67 -4.51 -6.24 4.94
CA GLN A 67 -4.66 -6.67 3.54
C GLN A 67 -6.03 -6.28 2.98
N ASN A 68 -7.12 -6.45 3.74
CA ASN A 68 -8.44 -6.05 3.27
C ASN A 68 -8.56 -4.53 3.08
N SER A 69 -8.02 -3.74 4.02
CA SER A 69 -8.04 -2.26 3.88
C SER A 69 -7.16 -1.81 2.72
N GLN A 70 -5.92 -2.32 2.65
CA GLN A 70 -4.96 -1.99 1.61
C GLN A 70 -5.44 -2.40 0.23
N ASN A 71 -6.01 -3.60 0.06
CA ASN A 71 -6.52 -4.05 -1.24
C ASN A 71 -7.60 -3.09 -1.77
N ARG A 72 -8.52 -2.66 -0.91
CA ARG A 72 -9.56 -1.70 -1.30
C ARG A 72 -8.99 -0.33 -1.63
N ASP A 73 -8.05 0.16 -0.82
CA ASP A 73 -7.44 1.47 -1.04
C ASP A 73 -6.59 1.47 -2.32
N THR A 74 -5.89 0.38 -2.63
CA THR A 74 -5.16 0.17 -3.89
C THR A 74 -6.09 0.19 -5.11
N GLN A 75 -7.20 -0.53 -5.07
CA GLN A 75 -8.19 -0.51 -6.17
C GLN A 75 -8.76 0.89 -6.40
N ALA A 76 -9.07 1.63 -5.33
CA ALA A 76 -9.54 3.00 -5.44
C ALA A 76 -8.47 3.95 -6.00
N MET A 77 -7.19 3.72 -5.69
CA MET A 77 -6.08 4.46 -6.31
C MET A 77 -5.95 4.14 -7.79
N GLN A 78 -6.02 2.88 -8.20
CA GLN A 78 -5.96 2.45 -9.60
C GLN A 78 -7.04 3.12 -10.44
N ILE A 79 -8.31 3.09 -10.00
CA ILE A 79 -9.43 3.74 -10.71
C ILE A 79 -9.20 5.25 -10.87
N LYS A 80 -8.64 5.92 -9.85
CA LYS A 80 -8.32 7.36 -9.94
C LYS A 80 -7.19 7.63 -10.92
N LEU A 81 -6.18 6.76 -10.99
CA LEU A 81 -5.08 6.88 -11.95
C LEU A 81 -5.56 6.62 -13.37
N ASP A 82 -6.42 5.62 -13.56
CA ASP A 82 -7.05 5.33 -14.85
C ASP A 82 -7.87 6.52 -15.35
N GLU A 83 -8.61 7.19 -14.47
CA GLU A 83 -9.32 8.43 -14.81
C GLU A 83 -8.34 9.55 -15.24
N LEU A 84 -7.21 9.70 -14.55
CA LEU A 84 -6.19 10.69 -14.91
C LEU A 84 -5.52 10.38 -16.26
N ILE A 85 -5.24 9.10 -16.55
CA ILE A 85 -4.70 8.67 -17.85
C ILE A 85 -5.71 8.98 -18.94
N ARG A 86 -6.98 8.58 -18.75
CA ARG A 86 -8.05 8.82 -19.72
C ARG A 86 -8.29 10.31 -19.98
N ALA A 87 -8.16 11.16 -18.96
CA ALA A 87 -8.35 12.60 -19.09
C ALA A 87 -7.11 13.35 -19.63
N SER A 88 -5.95 12.70 -19.71
CA SER A 88 -4.69 13.31 -20.14
C SER A 88 -4.48 13.21 -21.64
N ALA A 89 -4.39 14.36 -22.32
CA ALA A 89 -4.17 14.42 -23.76
C ALA A 89 -2.80 13.83 -24.13
N GLY A 90 -2.78 12.86 -25.04
CA GLY A 90 -1.54 12.18 -25.48
C GLY A 90 -1.09 11.03 -24.58
N ALA A 91 -1.82 10.72 -23.50
CA ALA A 91 -1.59 9.51 -22.74
C ALA A 91 -1.96 8.26 -23.56
N HIS A 92 -1.31 7.14 -23.27
CA HIS A 92 -1.55 5.88 -23.96
C HIS A 92 -2.62 5.08 -23.20
N ASP A 93 -3.83 4.94 -23.76
CA ASP A 93 -4.92 4.15 -23.17
C ASP A 93 -4.56 2.68 -22.91
N ALA A 94 -3.54 2.15 -23.59
CA ALA A 94 -2.96 0.84 -23.32
C ALA A 94 -2.32 0.70 -21.91
N LEU A 95 -2.22 1.80 -21.16
CA LEU A 95 -1.80 1.83 -19.75
C LEU A 95 -2.96 1.75 -18.75
N LEU A 96 -4.20 1.73 -19.21
CA LEU A 96 -5.35 1.52 -18.33
C LEU A 96 -5.42 0.04 -17.91
N ASN A 97 -5.86 -0.21 -16.68
CA ASN A 97 -6.13 -1.58 -16.19
C ASN A 97 -4.93 -2.53 -16.28
N LEU A 98 -3.72 -2.05 -15.96
CA LEU A 98 -2.48 -2.84 -16.03
C LEU A 98 -2.44 -4.01 -15.06
N GLU A 99 -3.17 -3.92 -13.96
CA GLU A 99 -3.25 -4.91 -12.90
C GLU A 99 -3.95 -6.21 -13.32
N GLU A 100 -4.75 -6.17 -14.39
CA GLU A 100 -5.41 -7.34 -14.95
C GLU A 100 -4.57 -8.04 -16.03
N LEU A 101 -3.46 -7.44 -16.46
CA LEU A 101 -2.57 -8.04 -17.46
C LEU A 101 -1.85 -9.27 -16.90
N SER A 102 -1.65 -10.27 -17.76
CA SER A 102 -0.74 -11.37 -17.44
C SER A 102 0.71 -10.90 -17.34
N GLU A 103 1.55 -11.64 -16.62
CA GLU A 103 2.98 -11.32 -16.51
C GLU A 103 3.67 -11.17 -17.88
N LYS A 104 3.25 -11.97 -18.88
CA LYS A 104 3.81 -11.91 -20.24
C LYS A 104 3.45 -10.61 -20.94
N GLU A 105 2.20 -10.15 -20.78
CA GLU A 105 1.72 -8.89 -21.35
C GLU A 105 2.38 -7.70 -20.66
N LEU A 106 2.49 -7.74 -19.33
CA LEU A 106 3.16 -6.71 -18.54
C LEU A 106 4.65 -6.60 -18.90
N ASP A 107 5.35 -7.73 -19.08
CA ASP A 107 6.75 -7.74 -19.51
C ASP A 107 6.92 -7.21 -20.95
N ALA A 108 6.02 -7.57 -21.86
CA ALA A 108 6.03 -7.04 -23.23
C ALA A 108 5.83 -5.51 -23.25
N LEU A 109 4.91 -5.00 -22.44
CA LEU A 109 4.66 -3.57 -22.28
C LEU A 109 5.87 -2.87 -21.66
N ARG A 110 6.44 -3.43 -20.57
CA ARG A 110 7.65 -2.92 -19.92
C ARG A 110 8.80 -2.80 -20.92
N LYS A 111 9.03 -3.82 -21.75
CA LYS A 111 10.07 -3.80 -22.80
C LYS A 111 9.87 -2.66 -23.80
N ARG A 112 8.62 -2.31 -24.15
CA ARG A 112 8.33 -1.15 -25.01
C ARG A 112 8.73 0.16 -24.33
N TYR A 113 8.37 0.37 -23.07
CA TYR A 113 8.74 1.59 -22.33
C TYR A 113 10.24 1.71 -22.08
N VAL A 114 10.92 0.60 -21.78
CA VAL A 114 12.39 0.59 -21.66
C VAL A 114 13.04 1.00 -22.97
N LYS A 115 12.54 0.51 -24.12
CA LYS A 115 13.03 0.95 -25.43
C LYS A 115 12.77 2.43 -25.67
N LEU A 116 11.58 2.93 -25.31
CA LEU A 116 11.23 4.34 -25.43
C LEU A 116 12.18 5.23 -24.61
N GLY A 117 12.39 4.91 -23.33
CA GLY A 117 13.31 5.64 -22.47
C GLY A 117 14.78 5.53 -22.91
N SER A 118 15.19 4.38 -23.47
CA SER A 118 16.53 4.23 -24.04
C SER A 118 16.74 5.10 -25.27
N LYS A 119 15.69 5.31 -26.07
CA LYS A 119 15.70 6.20 -27.23
C LYS A 119 15.76 7.66 -26.77
N ALA A 120 14.86 8.08 -25.88
CA ALA A 120 14.86 9.45 -25.32
C ALA A 120 16.21 9.83 -24.70
N ARG A 121 16.87 8.91 -24.00
CA ARG A 121 18.21 9.14 -23.46
C ARG A 121 19.29 9.30 -24.53
N LYS A 122 19.21 8.55 -25.63
CA LYS A 122 20.14 8.72 -26.76
C LYS A 122 19.90 10.06 -27.45
N ASP A 123 18.63 10.38 -27.70
CA ASP A 123 18.21 11.63 -28.32
C ASP A 123 18.73 12.84 -27.48
N LEU A 124 18.62 12.79 -26.14
CA LEU A 124 19.23 13.78 -25.23
C LEU A 124 20.76 13.90 -25.38
N LEU A 125 21.47 12.78 -25.45
CA LEU A 125 22.94 12.78 -25.61
C LEU A 125 23.37 13.35 -26.97
N GLU A 126 22.50 13.24 -27.97
CA GLU A 126 22.69 13.79 -29.32
C GLU A 126 22.20 15.25 -29.45
N GLY A 127 21.71 15.85 -28.35
CA GLY A 127 21.26 17.25 -28.29
C GLY A 127 19.83 17.48 -28.81
N LEU A 128 19.02 16.42 -28.92
CA LEU A 128 17.61 16.47 -29.30
C LEU A 128 16.71 16.53 -28.05
N MET A 129 15.50 17.07 -28.19
CA MET A 129 14.51 17.11 -27.11
C MET A 129 14.01 15.69 -26.75
N ASP A 130 13.89 15.40 -25.45
CA ASP A 130 13.44 14.11 -24.91
C ASP A 130 11.91 14.00 -24.72
N THR A 131 11.25 15.16 -24.64
CA THR A 131 9.84 15.30 -24.34
C THR A 131 9.00 15.59 -25.61
N SER A 132 7.75 15.11 -25.62
CA SER A 132 6.74 15.52 -26.62
C SER A 132 5.94 16.77 -26.19
N THR A 133 6.35 17.39 -25.09
CA THR A 133 5.77 18.58 -24.47
C THR A 133 6.90 19.55 -24.22
N SER A 134 6.78 20.80 -24.68
CA SER A 134 7.78 21.86 -24.47
C SER A 134 8.24 21.88 -23.02
N ASP A 135 9.56 21.88 -22.80
CA ASP A 135 10.10 22.23 -21.50
C ASP A 135 9.51 23.59 -21.11
N LEU A 136 9.05 23.71 -19.85
CA LEU A 136 8.66 25.01 -19.33
C LEU A 136 9.92 25.85 -19.29
N ASP A 137 9.98 26.89 -20.12
CA ASP A 137 11.08 27.85 -20.12
C ASP A 137 11.36 28.29 -18.67
N PRO A 138 12.62 28.26 -18.21
CA PRO A 138 12.97 28.85 -16.93
C PRO A 138 12.87 30.36 -17.09
N GLU A 139 11.83 30.98 -16.50
CA GLU A 139 11.84 32.42 -16.21
C GLU A 139 13.03 32.78 -15.29
#